data_AF-A0A094XFB6-F1
#
_entry.id   AF-A0A094XFB6-F1
#
_cell.length_a   1.000
_cell.length_b   1.000
_cell.length_c   1.000
_cell.angle_alpha   90.00
_cell.angle_beta   90.00
_cell.angle_gamma   90.00
#
_symmetry.space_group_name_H-M   'P 1'
#
loop_
_entity.id
_entity.type
_entity.pdbx_description
1 polymer ?
#
loop_
_entity_poly.entity_id
_entity_poly.type
_entity_poly.pdbx_seq_one_letter_code
_entity_poly.pdbx_strand_id
1 'polypeptide(L)' 'MEQVKWKGKWNQMKGEAKKTWGKLTDDDLQQVDGDKDKLIGKIQERYGKSKEEAEKEVNSWN' A
#
# COMPACT_ATOMS: atom_id res chain seq x y z
N MET A 1 -0.14 12.87 -15.90
CA MET A 1 0.17 13.79 -14.77
C MET A 1 -0.47 13.36 -13.44
N GLU A 2 -1.25 12.28 -13.37
CA GLU A 2 -1.92 11.85 -12.13
C GLU A 2 -1.02 11.12 -11.12
N GLN A 3 0.03 10.41 -11.57
CA GLN A 3 0.96 9.63 -10.73
C GLN A 3 1.66 10.48 -9.64
N VAL A 4 1.98 11.75 -9.95
CA VAL A 4 2.80 12.62 -9.07
C VAL A 4 2.03 13.06 -7.82
N LYS A 5 0.72 13.27 -7.94
CA LYS A 5 -0.12 13.74 -6.81
C LYS A 5 -0.28 12.68 -5.74
N TRP A 6 -0.37 11.42 -6.16
CA TRP A 6 -0.57 10.32 -5.24
C TRP A 6 0.72 9.93 -4.53
N LYS A 7 1.88 9.92 -5.21
CA LYS A 7 3.18 9.78 -4.54
C LYS A 7 3.42 10.83 -3.45
N GLY A 8 2.96 12.07 -3.68
CA GLY A 8 2.97 13.12 -2.66
C GLY A 8 2.09 12.80 -1.44
N LYS A 9 0.86 12.35 -1.67
CA LYS A 9 -0.06 11.93 -0.59
C LYS A 9 0.40 10.64 0.11
N TRP A 10 1.03 9.71 -0.61
CA TRP A 10 1.52 8.44 -0.07
C TRP A 10 2.48 8.65 1.09
N ASN A 11 3.38 9.63 1.01
CA ASN A 11 4.28 9.95 2.12
C ASN A 11 3.55 10.40 3.39
N GLN A 12 2.37 11.00 3.28
CA GLN A 12 1.53 11.33 4.44
C GLN A 12 0.75 10.08 4.91
N MET A 13 0.21 9.32 3.97
CA MET A 13 -0.62 8.14 4.25
C MET A 13 0.19 6.92 4.68
N LYS A 14 1.52 6.86 4.46
CA LYS A 14 2.36 5.71 4.83
C LYS A 14 2.27 5.38 6.32
N GLY A 15 2.10 6.40 7.17
CA GLY A 15 1.93 6.21 8.60
C GLY A 15 0.63 5.51 8.95
N GLU A 16 -0.45 5.82 8.22
CA GLU A 16 -1.74 5.15 8.34
C GLU A 16 -1.69 3.76 7.72
N ALA A 17 -1.06 3.61 6.56
CA ALA A 17 -0.81 2.32 5.91
C ALA A 17 -0.06 1.36 6.84
N LYS A 18 0.94 1.84 7.59
CA LYS A 18 1.66 1.05 8.60
C LYS A 18 0.76 0.63 9.77
N LYS A 19 -0.22 1.44 10.14
CA LYS A 19 -1.19 1.09 11.20
C LYS A 19 -2.23 0.09 10.70
N THR A 20 -2.78 0.31 9.50
CA THR A 20 -3.74 -0.59 8.84
C THR A 20 -3.09 -1.94 8.55
N TRP A 21 -1.91 -1.92 7.95
CA TRP A 21 -1.15 -3.09 7.58
C TRP A 21 0.09 -3.25 8.46
N GLY A 22 -0.11 -3.56 9.74
CA GLY A 22 0.99 -3.73 10.71
C GLY A 22 2.05 -4.79 10.36
N LYS A 23 1.83 -5.68 9.37
CA LYS A 23 2.85 -6.61 8.86
C LYS A 23 3.74 -5.99 7.77
N LEU A 24 3.31 -4.89 7.14
CA LEU A 24 4.15 -4.14 6.21
C LEU A 24 5.20 -3.36 6.99
N THR A 25 6.46 -3.51 6.59
CA THR A 25 7.57 -2.74 7.19
C THR A 25 7.67 -1.36 6.55
N ASP A 26 8.48 -0.50 7.16
CA ASP A 26 8.81 0.80 6.57
C ASP A 26 9.44 0.64 5.18
N ASP A 27 10.28 -0.38 5.00
CA ASP A 27 10.88 -0.72 3.71
C ASP A 27 9.83 -1.14 2.68
N ASP A 28 8.88 -2.00 3.06
CA ASP A 28 7.78 -2.41 2.16
C ASP A 28 6.99 -1.18 1.69
N LEU A 29 6.64 -0.27 2.61
CA LEU A 29 5.90 0.95 2.32
C LEU A 29 6.73 1.97 1.51
N GLN A 30 8.04 1.96 1.66
CA GLN A 30 8.94 2.78 0.85
C GLN A 30 9.05 2.24 -0.58
N GLN A 31 9.12 0.91 -0.75
CA GLN A 31 9.15 0.27 -2.06
C GLN A 31 7.85 0.49 -2.85
N VAL A 32 6.72 0.59 -2.14
CA VAL A 32 5.43 0.95 -2.70
C VAL A 32 5.49 2.32 -3.40
N ASP A 33 6.18 3.30 -2.82
CA ASP A 33 6.46 4.60 -3.47
C ASP A 33 5.21 5.33 -4.03
N GLY A 34 4.04 5.05 -3.45
CA GLY A 34 2.75 5.57 -3.91
C GLY A 34 2.16 4.83 -5.11
N ASP A 35 2.47 3.55 -5.27
CA ASP A 35 1.94 2.68 -6.32
C ASP A 35 1.04 1.57 -5.73
N LYS A 36 -0.22 1.50 -6.16
CA LYS A 36 -1.27 0.61 -5.60
C LYS A 36 -0.91 -0.81 -5.92
N ASP A 37 -0.49 -1.07 -7.16
CA ASP A 37 -0.13 -2.42 -7.59
C ASP A 37 1.02 -2.96 -6.74
N LYS A 38 2.02 -2.12 -6.43
CA LYS A 38 3.07 -2.51 -5.49
C LYS A 38 2.53 -2.76 -4.09
N LEU A 39 1.61 -1.94 -3.59
CA LEU A 39 1.00 -2.14 -2.27
C LEU A 39 0.23 -3.45 -2.19
N ILE A 40 -0.56 -3.74 -3.22
CA ILE A 40 -1.31 -4.98 -3.39
C ILE A 40 -0.33 -6.17 -3.44
N GLY A 41 0.77 -6.06 -4.19
CA GLY A 41 1.85 -7.06 -4.21
C GLY A 41 2.40 -7.34 -2.82
N LYS A 42 2.78 -6.29 -2.08
CA LYS A 42 3.28 -6.41 -0.71
C LYS A 42 2.27 -7.03 0.25
N ILE A 43 1.00 -6.68 0.14
CA ILE A 43 -0.05 -7.27 0.97
C ILE A 43 -0.21 -8.76 0.66
N GLN A 44 -0.20 -9.16 -0.62
CA GLN A 44 -0.21 -10.58 -1.00
C GLN A 44 0.99 -11.33 -0.40
N GLU A 45 2.20 -10.80 -0.54
CA GLU A 45 3.43 -11.43 -0.02
C GLU A 45 3.45 -11.54 1.52
N ARG A 46 3.01 -10.49 2.22
CA ARG A 46 3.15 -10.39 3.69
C ARG A 46 1.97 -11.00 4.44
N TYR A 47 0.79 -10.99 3.84
CA TYR A 47 -0.43 -11.53 4.43
C TYR A 47 -0.86 -12.87 3.83
N GLY A 48 -0.26 -13.30 2.71
CA GLY A 48 -0.67 -14.53 2.02
C GLY A 48 -2.07 -14.42 1.40
N LYS A 49 -2.52 -13.20 1.11
CA LYS A 49 -3.86 -12.94 0.55
C LYS A 49 -3.85 -13.09 -0.97
N SER A 50 -5.01 -13.42 -1.53
CA SER A 50 -5.22 -13.35 -2.97
C SER A 50 -5.17 -11.90 -3.46
N LYS A 51 -4.83 -11.69 -4.73
CA LYS A 51 -4.81 -10.37 -5.36
C LYS A 51 -6.11 -9.60 -5.12
N GLU A 52 -7.25 -10.26 -5.30
CA GLU A 52 -8.58 -9.64 -5.12
C GLU A 52 -8.82 -9.16 -3.67
N GLU A 53 -8.41 -9.92 -2.67
CA GLU A 53 -8.53 -9.53 -1.26
C GLU A 53 -7.61 -8.34 -0.93
N ALA A 54 -6.37 -8.37 -1.43
CA ALA A 54 -5.43 -7.27 -1.26
C ALA A 54 -5.92 -6.00 -2.00
N GLU A 55 -6.44 -6.13 -3.21
CA GLU A 55 -7.07 -5.04 -3.96
C GLU A 55 -8.26 -4.45 -3.21
N LYS A 56 -9.11 -5.30 -2.62
CA LYS A 56 -10.26 -4.86 -1.85
C LYS A 56 -9.85 -4.08 -0.60
N GLU A 57 -8.82 -4.53 0.13
CA GLU A 57 -8.29 -3.78 1.28
C GLU A 57 -7.70 -2.43 0.88
N VAL A 58 -6.90 -2.40 -0.20
CA VAL A 58 -6.29 -1.16 -0.68
C VAL A 58 -7.34 -0.19 -1.20
N ASN A 59 -8.38 -0.67 -1.87
CA ASN A 59 -9.51 0.16 -2.29
C ASN A 59 -10.36 0.63 -1.11
N SER A 60 -10.54 -0.20 -0.07
CA SER A 60 -11.30 0.15 1.13
C SER A 60 -10.58 1.14 2.04
N TRP A 61 -9.27 1.33 1.84
CA TRP A 61 -8.45 2.27 2.60
C TRP A 61 -8.46 3.71 2.03
N ASN A 62 -9.07 3.93 0.84
CA ASN A 62 -9.13 5.22 0.17
C ASN A 62 -10.24 6.15 0.68
#